data_AF-A0A959FF17-F1
#
_entry.id   AF-A0A959FF17-F1
#
_cell.length_a   1.000
_cell.length_b   1.000
_cell.length_c   1.000
_cell.angle_alpha   90.00
_cell.angle_beta   90.00
_cell.angle_gamma   90.00
#
_symmetry.space_group_name_H-M   'P 1'
#
loop_
_entity.id
_entity.type
_entity.pdbx_description
1 polymer ?
#
loop_
_entity_poly.entity_id
_entity_poly.type
_entity_poly.pdbx_seq_one_letter_code
_entity_poly.pdbx_strand_id
1 'polypeptide(L)'
;MITIDNLHKSFGRQPVLSGVTLSFDRPGIYAILGPNGSGKTTLIKSILGMAIPDKGRILFQGKDIRGQWHYRRQIDYLPQIARFPDNLRVSELLAMIEDIREEKPQAMGRLIELFGLQPYLDKRLGNLSGGTRQKVNLVQAFMYDSPVIILDEPTNGLDPNQIRQIRELIRHIGQTRTVLVSTHILHEVEMICNRVIIIDQGKIKAADTPANLTSAMRTAGRIEAEIQGEGEVVSGALERLDHVKKVVATPGDDGWTVHAWVKQAILLYFSLAELTVMEAGPFRYHDKIPPKTDLAGVRVVPPGTARYGSFLEPGVILMPGYVNIGAYVGAGSMVDTWATVGSCAQIGRGVHLAGGVGIGGVLEPPGAQPVIVEDGCFIGSRAIIVEGMLVESEAVIGAGVTLT
;
A
#
# COMPACT_ATOMS: atom_id res chain seq x y z
N MET A 1 -14.58 12.97 -13.58
CA MET A 1 -14.98 14.24 -12.93
C MET A 1 -13.77 15.00 -12.42
N ILE A 2 -12.73 14.35 -11.89
CA ILE A 2 -11.42 14.98 -11.63
C ILE A 2 -10.36 14.32 -12.52
N THR A 3 -9.52 15.12 -13.18
CA THR A 3 -8.39 14.63 -13.97
C THR A 3 -7.13 15.36 -13.56
N ILE A 4 -6.06 14.62 -13.32
CA ILE A 4 -4.75 15.12 -12.90
C ILE A 4 -3.77 14.74 -14.00
N ASP A 5 -3.07 15.74 -14.53
CA ASP A 5 -2.17 15.56 -15.67
C ASP A 5 -0.76 16.07 -15.31
N ASN A 6 0.18 15.12 -15.23
CA ASN A 6 1.61 15.33 -14.99
C ASN A 6 1.90 16.30 -13.83
N LEU A 7 1.30 16.03 -12.67
CA LEU A 7 1.36 16.90 -11.51
C LEU A 7 2.71 16.80 -10.79
N HIS A 8 3.38 17.95 -10.58
CA HIS A 8 4.59 18.04 -9.76
C HIS A 8 4.39 19.02 -8.62
N LYS A 9 4.88 18.67 -7.43
CA LYS A 9 4.87 19.54 -6.26
C LYS A 9 6.09 19.33 -5.38
N SER A 10 6.73 20.44 -5.01
CA SER A 10 7.88 20.52 -4.13
C SER A 10 7.66 21.56 -3.03
N PHE A 11 8.27 21.35 -1.87
CA PHE A 11 8.36 22.34 -0.81
C PHE A 11 9.84 22.70 -0.62
N GLY A 12 10.22 23.90 -1.06
CA GLY A 12 11.63 24.26 -1.16
C GLY A 12 12.37 23.32 -2.11
N ARG A 13 13.39 22.63 -1.61
CA ARG A 13 14.20 21.66 -2.39
C ARG A 13 13.65 20.24 -2.37
N GLN A 14 12.62 19.95 -1.56
CA GLN A 14 12.12 18.60 -1.39
C GLN A 14 10.97 18.32 -2.37
N PRO A 15 11.15 17.45 -3.38
CA PRO A 15 10.05 17.01 -4.24
C PRO A 15 9.13 16.08 -3.46
N VAL A 16 7.81 16.32 -3.53
CA VAL A 16 6.78 15.54 -2.84
C VAL A 16 5.83 14.83 -3.80
N LEU A 17 5.55 15.42 -4.96
CA LEU A 17 4.82 14.79 -6.06
C LEU A 17 5.64 14.94 -7.34
N SER A 18 5.79 13.85 -8.09
CA SER A 18 6.67 13.78 -9.27
C SER A 18 5.95 13.11 -10.44
N GLY A 19 5.29 13.91 -11.27
CA GLY A 19 4.64 13.43 -12.51
C GLY A 19 3.42 12.56 -12.26
N VAL A 20 2.56 12.94 -11.31
CA VAL A 20 1.35 12.19 -10.99
C VAL A 20 0.29 12.45 -12.07
N THR A 21 -0.18 11.38 -12.71
CA THR A 21 -1.29 11.40 -13.67
C THR A 21 -2.36 10.41 -13.23
N LEU A 22 -3.59 10.88 -13.02
CA LEU A 22 -4.71 10.10 -12.49
C LEU A 22 -6.03 10.63 -13.04
N SER A 23 -7.04 9.74 -13.15
CA SER A 23 -8.38 10.13 -13.58
C SER A 23 -9.45 9.45 -12.74
N PHE A 24 -10.42 10.26 -12.29
CA PHE A 24 -11.53 9.86 -11.41
C PHE A 24 -12.85 10.12 -12.14
N ASP A 25 -13.17 9.29 -13.12
CA ASP A 25 -14.18 9.59 -14.14
C ASP A 25 -15.58 9.08 -13.86
N ARG A 26 -15.69 8.13 -12.94
CA ARG A 26 -16.94 7.45 -12.60
C ARG A 26 -17.19 7.52 -11.10
N PRO A 27 -18.47 7.47 -10.67
CA PRO A 27 -18.82 7.14 -9.30
C PRO A 27 -18.11 5.86 -8.85
N GLY A 28 -17.80 5.79 -7.57
CA GLY A 28 -17.02 4.73 -6.97
C GLY A 28 -16.03 5.25 -5.94
N ILE A 29 -15.45 4.30 -5.21
CA ILE A 29 -14.47 4.53 -4.16
C ILE A 29 -13.06 4.29 -4.72
N TYR A 30 -12.24 5.31 -4.63
CA TYR A 30 -10.84 5.33 -5.04
C TYR A 30 -9.96 5.42 -3.79
N ALA A 31 -9.27 4.34 -3.46
CA ALA A 31 -8.35 4.30 -2.33
C ALA A 31 -6.95 4.75 -2.77
N ILE A 32 -6.39 5.76 -2.11
CA ILE A 32 -5.01 6.21 -2.26
C ILE A 32 -4.20 5.58 -1.13
N LEU A 33 -3.52 4.48 -1.45
CA LEU A 33 -2.70 3.70 -0.53
C LEU A 33 -1.22 4.11 -0.66
N GLY A 34 -0.52 4.27 0.46
CA GLY A 34 0.91 4.57 0.45
C GLY A 34 1.45 4.70 1.86
N PRO A 35 2.77 4.61 2.08
CA PRO A 35 3.36 4.82 3.39
C PRO A 35 3.20 6.28 3.86
N ASN A 36 3.54 6.56 5.11
CA ASN A 36 3.62 7.94 5.59
C ASN A 36 4.69 8.70 4.81
N GLY A 37 4.38 9.95 4.45
CA GLY A 37 5.28 10.78 3.63
C GLY A 37 5.28 10.48 2.12
N SER A 38 4.48 9.54 1.62
CA SER A 38 4.46 9.22 0.18
C SER A 38 3.84 10.28 -0.73
N GLY A 39 3.19 11.31 -0.15
CA GLY A 39 2.56 12.40 -0.90
C GLY A 39 1.02 12.36 -0.95
N LYS A 40 0.35 11.39 -0.29
CA LYS A 40 -1.13 11.26 -0.24
C LYS A 40 -1.85 12.57 0.10
N THR A 41 -1.54 13.14 1.26
CA THR A 41 -2.14 14.40 1.75
C THR A 41 -1.79 15.58 0.84
N THR A 42 -0.60 15.61 0.25
CA THR A 42 -0.19 16.67 -0.70
C THR A 42 -0.99 16.58 -1.99
N LEU A 43 -1.26 15.37 -2.50
CA LEU A 43 -2.13 15.14 -3.64
C LEU A 43 -3.55 15.63 -3.37
N ILE A 44 -4.13 15.24 -2.22
CA ILE A 44 -5.44 15.71 -1.77
C ILE A 44 -5.49 17.23 -1.66
N LYS A 45 -4.53 17.84 -0.97
CA LYS A 45 -4.43 19.31 -0.84
C LYS A 45 -4.26 20.01 -2.19
N SER A 46 -3.64 19.36 -3.17
CA SER A 46 -3.53 19.89 -4.52
C SER A 46 -4.88 19.89 -5.24
N ILE A 47 -5.67 18.82 -5.12
CA ILE A 47 -7.05 18.74 -5.64
C ILE A 47 -7.92 19.83 -4.99
N LEU A 48 -7.79 20.05 -3.68
CA LEU A 48 -8.51 21.07 -2.93
C LEU A 48 -8.01 22.51 -3.18
N GLY A 49 -6.90 22.67 -3.93
CA GLY A 49 -6.30 23.97 -4.20
C GLY A 49 -5.67 24.65 -2.97
N MET A 50 -5.35 23.87 -1.94
CA MET A 50 -4.60 24.30 -0.74
C MET A 50 -3.09 24.21 -0.94
N ALA A 51 -2.64 23.29 -1.81
CA ALA A 51 -1.25 23.17 -2.24
C ALA A 51 -1.18 23.41 -3.76
N ILE A 52 -0.66 24.57 -4.18
CA ILE A 52 -0.60 24.92 -5.60
C ILE A 52 0.51 24.08 -6.27
N PRO A 53 0.22 23.28 -7.31
CA PRO A 53 1.22 22.51 -8.04
C PRO A 53 2.27 23.41 -8.70
N ASP A 54 3.51 22.92 -8.82
CA ASP A 54 4.58 23.64 -9.50
C ASP A 54 4.50 23.43 -11.02
N LYS A 55 4.07 22.23 -11.44
CA LYS A 55 3.82 21.85 -12.85
C LYS A 55 2.61 20.92 -12.96
N GLY A 56 2.11 20.78 -14.18
CA GLY A 56 0.91 20.00 -14.46
C GLY A 56 -0.38 20.78 -14.23
N ARG A 57 -1.50 20.10 -14.38
CA ARG A 57 -2.84 20.69 -14.24
C ARG A 57 -3.80 19.72 -13.56
N ILE A 58 -4.78 20.29 -12.88
CA ILE A 58 -5.90 19.53 -12.30
C ILE A 58 -7.17 20.11 -12.90
N LEU A 59 -7.96 19.24 -13.51
CA LEU A 59 -9.24 19.55 -14.10
C LEU A 59 -10.35 19.04 -13.19
N PHE A 60 -11.33 19.88 -12.88
CA PHE A 60 -12.59 19.50 -12.25
C PHE A 60 -13.72 19.74 -13.26
N GLN A 61 -14.46 18.68 -13.60
CA GLN A 61 -15.50 18.71 -14.64
C GLN A 61 -14.99 19.30 -15.97
N GLY A 62 -13.75 18.95 -16.35
CA GLY A 62 -13.10 19.42 -17.57
C GLY A 62 -12.54 20.85 -17.51
N LYS A 63 -12.69 21.57 -16.40
CA LYS A 63 -12.18 22.95 -16.22
C LYS A 63 -10.97 22.97 -15.30
N ASP A 64 -9.95 23.74 -15.65
CA ASP A 64 -8.77 23.91 -14.81
C ASP A 64 -9.15 24.60 -13.48
N ILE A 65 -8.68 24.05 -12.37
CA ILE A 65 -8.95 24.58 -11.02
C ILE A 65 -8.01 25.72 -10.64
N ARG A 66 -6.95 25.99 -11.41
CA ARG A 66 -5.93 26.98 -11.05
C ARG A 66 -6.54 28.37 -10.94
N GLY A 67 -6.40 28.98 -9.76
CA GLY A 67 -6.99 30.29 -9.45
C GLY A 67 -8.51 30.27 -9.27
N GLN A 68 -9.15 29.10 -9.32
CA GLN A 68 -10.59 28.93 -9.11
C GLN A 68 -10.83 28.38 -7.70
N TRP A 69 -11.99 28.72 -7.12
CA TRP A 69 -12.41 28.21 -5.82
C TRP A 69 -13.83 27.67 -5.82
N HIS A 70 -14.69 28.10 -6.76
CA HIS A 70 -16.10 27.72 -6.83
C HIS A 70 -16.32 26.20 -6.90
N TYR A 71 -15.41 25.45 -7.53
CA TYR A 71 -15.50 24.00 -7.64
C TYR A 71 -15.49 23.29 -6.26
N ARG A 72 -14.89 23.92 -5.23
CA ARG A 72 -14.82 23.40 -3.86
C ARG A 72 -16.21 23.26 -3.22
N ARG A 73 -17.21 24.01 -3.68
CA ARG A 73 -18.61 23.83 -3.26
C ARG A 73 -19.18 22.46 -3.64
N GLN A 74 -18.55 21.74 -4.58
CA GLN A 74 -18.95 20.41 -5.01
C GLN A 74 -18.05 19.30 -4.43
N ILE A 75 -17.25 19.63 -3.40
CA ILE A 75 -16.37 18.68 -2.73
C ILE A 75 -16.63 18.73 -1.23
N ASP A 76 -17.02 17.61 -0.64
CA ASP A 76 -16.97 17.43 0.81
C ASP A 76 -15.61 16.88 1.22
N TYR A 77 -15.04 17.38 2.32
CA TYR A 77 -13.67 17.06 2.72
C TYR A 77 -13.55 16.76 4.22
N LEU A 78 -12.95 15.62 4.53
CA LEU A 78 -12.45 15.27 5.86
C LEU A 78 -10.93 15.39 5.88
N PRO A 79 -10.35 16.37 6.61
CA PRO A 79 -8.90 16.46 6.78
C PRO A 79 -8.37 15.42 7.78
N GLN A 80 -7.10 15.02 7.60
CA GLN A 80 -6.40 14.13 8.53
C GLN A 80 -6.38 14.68 9.97
N ILE A 81 -6.25 16.00 10.11
CA ILE A 81 -6.32 16.70 11.39
C ILE A 81 -7.18 17.94 11.20
N ALA A 82 -8.38 17.94 11.76
CA ALA A 82 -9.20 19.14 11.92
C ALA A 82 -8.86 19.82 13.25
N ARG A 83 -8.39 21.08 13.19
CA ARG A 83 -8.18 21.91 14.38
C ARG A 83 -9.17 23.05 14.37
N PHE A 84 -10.09 23.01 15.33
CA PHE A 84 -11.02 24.09 15.64
C PHE A 84 -10.73 24.62 17.05
N PRO A 85 -11.11 25.86 17.38
CA PRO A 85 -10.96 26.40 18.73
C PRO A 85 -11.57 25.47 19.79
N ASP A 86 -10.77 25.05 20.77
CA ASP A 86 -11.15 24.04 21.77
C ASP A 86 -12.33 24.49 22.66
N ASN A 87 -12.60 25.79 22.74
CA ASN A 87 -13.68 26.37 23.53
C ASN A 87 -15.05 26.31 22.84
N LEU A 88 -15.12 26.04 21.53
CA LEU A 88 -16.39 25.88 20.82
C LEU A 88 -17.10 24.61 21.26
N ARG A 89 -18.43 24.67 21.33
CA ARG A 89 -19.30 23.49 21.46
C ARG A 89 -19.44 22.79 20.11
N VAL A 90 -19.78 21.50 20.15
CA VAL A 90 -20.04 20.72 18.93
C VAL A 90 -21.21 21.34 18.13
N SER A 91 -22.29 21.74 18.79
CA SER A 91 -23.43 22.41 18.15
C SER A 91 -23.04 23.74 17.50
N GLU A 92 -22.24 24.57 18.17
CA GLU A 92 -21.74 25.85 17.64
C GLU A 92 -20.87 25.63 16.39
N LEU A 93 -20.02 24.60 16.42
CA LEU A 93 -19.19 24.25 15.28
C LEU A 93 -20.03 23.80 14.07
N LEU A 94 -21.03 22.93 14.28
CA LEU A 94 -21.91 22.49 13.19
C LEU A 94 -22.71 23.66 12.60
N ALA A 95 -23.25 24.53 13.45
CA ALA A 95 -23.96 25.74 13.02
C ALA A 95 -23.04 26.71 12.27
N MET A 96 -21.79 26.87 12.70
CA MET A 96 -20.80 27.71 12.01
C MET A 96 -20.51 27.18 10.59
N ILE A 97 -20.39 25.86 10.42
CA ILE A 97 -20.18 25.28 9.09
C ILE A 97 -21.43 25.43 8.20
N GLU A 98 -22.62 25.28 8.78
CA GLU A 98 -23.90 25.55 8.09
C GLU A 98 -23.98 26.99 7.57
N ASP A 99 -23.63 27.96 8.42
CA ASP A 99 -23.59 29.38 8.07
C ASP A 99 -22.57 29.66 6.96
N ILE A 100 -21.35 29.11 7.06
CA ILE A 100 -20.28 29.30 6.06
C ILE A 100 -20.66 28.72 4.68
N ARG A 101 -21.36 27.58 4.63
CA ARG A 101 -21.78 27.00 3.34
C ARG A 101 -22.98 27.69 2.73
N GLU A 102 -23.76 28.44 3.51
CA GLU A 102 -25.03 29.05 3.08
C GLU A 102 -26.01 27.99 2.52
N GLU A 103 -25.93 26.76 3.02
CA GLU A 103 -26.70 25.60 2.55
C GLU A 103 -27.15 24.74 3.74
N LYS A 104 -28.40 24.28 3.72
CA LYS A 104 -28.93 23.41 4.77
C LYS A 104 -28.38 21.99 4.63
N PRO A 105 -27.84 21.39 5.70
CA PRO A 105 -27.33 20.03 5.65
C PRO A 105 -28.47 19.03 5.46
N GLN A 106 -28.30 18.08 4.54
CA GLN A 106 -29.31 17.07 4.21
C GLN A 106 -29.31 15.89 5.20
N ALA A 107 -28.19 15.64 5.89
CA ALA A 107 -28.00 14.41 6.67
C ALA A 107 -27.55 14.63 8.14
N MET A 108 -27.46 15.88 8.61
CA MET A 108 -26.86 16.19 9.93
C MET A 108 -27.51 15.40 11.09
N GLY A 109 -28.84 15.42 11.22
CA GLY A 109 -29.54 14.72 12.30
C GLY A 109 -29.30 13.21 12.30
N ARG A 110 -29.42 12.58 11.12
CA ARG A 110 -29.16 11.14 10.92
C ARG A 110 -27.72 10.77 11.28
N LEU A 111 -26.74 11.60 10.93
CA LEU A 111 -25.32 11.34 11.23
C LEU A 111 -25.00 11.53 12.71
N ILE A 112 -25.59 12.53 13.38
CA ILE A 112 -25.49 12.69 14.83
C ILE A 112 -26.00 11.43 15.53
N GLU A 113 -27.11 10.87 15.08
CA GLU A 113 -27.67 9.63 15.60
C GLU A 113 -26.77 8.42 15.31
N LEU A 114 -26.34 8.25 14.07
CA LEU A 114 -25.46 7.16 13.64
C LEU A 114 -24.17 7.10 14.49
N PHE A 115 -23.59 8.26 14.82
CA PHE A 115 -22.35 8.34 15.59
C PHE A 115 -22.55 8.44 17.11
N GLY A 116 -23.81 8.55 17.58
CA GLY A 116 -24.15 8.69 19.00
C GLY A 116 -23.64 10.01 19.61
N LEU A 117 -23.74 11.12 18.87
CA LEU A 117 -23.18 12.41 19.26
C LEU A 117 -24.12 13.30 20.08
N GLN A 118 -25.38 12.89 20.28
CA GLN A 118 -26.38 13.64 21.05
C GLN A 118 -25.88 14.11 22.43
N PRO A 119 -25.25 13.27 23.29
CA PRO A 119 -24.80 13.71 24.61
C PRO A 119 -23.53 14.59 24.57
N TYR A 120 -22.97 14.84 23.38
CA TYR A 120 -21.77 15.64 23.17
C TYR A 120 -22.05 16.97 22.48
N LEU A 121 -23.27 17.23 22.00
CA LEU A 121 -23.62 18.45 21.26
C LEU A 121 -23.29 19.73 22.04
N ASP A 122 -23.57 19.74 23.34
CA ASP A 122 -23.27 20.87 24.21
C ASP A 122 -21.86 20.83 24.82
N LYS A 123 -21.05 19.80 24.56
CA LYS A 123 -19.70 19.72 25.11
C LYS A 123 -18.73 20.52 24.24
N ARG A 124 -17.72 21.09 24.90
CA ARG A 124 -16.61 21.78 24.24
C ARG A 124 -15.68 20.80 23.54
N LEU A 125 -15.16 21.16 22.37
CA LEU A 125 -14.27 20.33 21.55
C LEU A 125 -13.02 19.89 22.32
N GLY A 126 -12.47 20.76 23.17
CA GLY A 126 -11.32 20.46 24.03
C GLY A 126 -11.54 19.32 25.03
N ASN A 127 -12.81 19.04 25.37
CA ASN A 127 -13.19 18.02 26.35
C ASN A 127 -13.60 16.68 25.70
N LEU A 128 -13.52 16.57 24.37
CA LEU A 128 -13.85 15.35 23.64
C LEU A 128 -12.64 14.42 23.57
N SER A 129 -12.89 13.10 23.60
CA SER A 129 -11.86 12.12 23.25
C SER A 129 -11.49 12.25 21.76
N GLY A 130 -10.32 11.75 21.37
CA GLY A 130 -9.87 11.75 19.98
C GLY A 130 -10.89 11.09 19.03
N GLY A 131 -11.43 9.93 19.41
CA GLY A 131 -12.46 9.23 18.63
C GLY A 131 -13.78 10.01 18.52
N THR A 132 -14.24 10.65 19.61
CA THR A 132 -15.46 11.50 19.54
C THR A 132 -15.22 12.74 18.67
N ARG A 133 -14.04 13.34 18.74
CA ARG A 133 -13.67 14.46 17.87
C ARG A 133 -13.65 14.03 16.39
N GLN A 134 -13.14 12.83 16.11
CA GLN A 134 -13.15 12.28 14.75
C GLN A 134 -14.57 12.05 14.24
N LYS A 135 -15.50 11.57 15.08
CA LYS A 135 -16.93 11.47 14.73
C LYS A 135 -17.54 12.82 14.36
N VAL A 136 -17.23 13.88 15.11
CA VAL A 136 -17.69 15.23 14.80
C VAL A 136 -17.17 15.67 13.43
N ASN A 137 -15.89 15.42 13.12
CA ASN A 137 -15.31 15.72 11.81
C ASN A 137 -15.99 14.91 10.69
N LEU A 138 -16.34 13.65 10.94
CA LEU A 138 -17.08 12.81 9.98
C LEU A 138 -18.48 13.35 9.72
N VAL A 139 -19.20 13.85 10.74
CA VAL A 139 -20.49 14.53 10.53
C VAL A 139 -20.30 15.71 9.58
N GLN A 140 -19.30 16.57 9.79
CA GLN A 140 -19.05 17.71 8.91
C GLN A 140 -18.77 17.30 7.47
N ALA A 141 -18.02 16.22 7.27
CA ALA A 141 -17.66 15.72 5.96
C ALA A 141 -18.82 15.03 5.22
N PHE A 142 -19.84 14.53 5.91
CA PHE A 142 -20.94 13.80 5.31
C PHE A 142 -22.31 14.49 5.40
N MET A 143 -22.42 15.60 6.13
CA MET A 143 -23.72 16.26 6.33
C MET A 143 -24.27 16.93 5.08
N TYR A 144 -23.47 17.04 4.02
CA TYR A 144 -23.83 17.58 2.72
C TYR A 144 -23.87 16.52 1.60
N ASP A 145 -24.49 16.89 0.49
CA ASP A 145 -24.66 16.04 -0.70
C ASP A 145 -23.78 16.48 -1.88
N SER A 146 -22.46 16.57 -1.68
CA SER A 146 -21.55 16.90 -2.79
C SER A 146 -21.28 15.67 -3.67
N PRO A 147 -21.10 15.85 -5.01
CA PRO A 147 -20.82 14.74 -5.93
C PRO A 147 -19.44 14.09 -5.71
N VAL A 148 -18.51 14.80 -5.06
CA VAL A 148 -17.19 14.31 -4.71
C VAL A 148 -16.99 14.41 -3.20
N ILE A 149 -16.49 13.34 -2.59
CA ILE A 149 -16.09 13.32 -1.18
C ILE A 149 -14.63 12.90 -1.09
N ILE A 150 -13.82 13.64 -0.35
CA ILE A 150 -12.41 13.33 -0.11
C ILE A 150 -12.20 13.10 1.39
N LEU A 151 -11.67 11.95 1.74
CA LEU A 151 -11.45 11.51 3.11
C LEU A 151 -9.96 11.24 3.33
N ASP A 152 -9.30 12.05 4.15
CA ASP A 152 -7.89 11.86 4.48
C ASP A 152 -7.76 11.09 5.81
N GLU A 153 -7.41 9.81 5.75
CA GLU A 153 -7.30 8.88 6.90
C GLU A 153 -8.56 8.84 7.81
N PRO A 154 -9.76 8.51 7.29
CA PRO A 154 -11.04 8.70 7.98
C PRO A 154 -11.24 7.86 9.25
N THR A 155 -10.52 6.74 9.35
CA THR A 155 -10.66 5.70 10.39
C THR A 155 -9.73 5.91 11.58
N ASN A 156 -8.82 6.88 11.52
CA ASN A 156 -7.85 7.12 12.58
C ASN A 156 -8.51 7.43 13.93
N GLY A 157 -8.09 6.71 14.97
CA GLY A 157 -8.55 6.93 16.35
C GLY A 157 -9.95 6.39 16.64
N LEU A 158 -10.51 5.55 15.77
CA LEU A 158 -11.81 4.92 15.94
C LEU A 158 -11.69 3.45 16.37
N ASP A 159 -12.71 2.96 17.08
CA ASP A 159 -12.79 1.55 17.46
C ASP A 159 -13.29 0.65 16.29
N PRO A 160 -13.10 -0.67 16.35
CA PRO A 160 -13.46 -1.57 15.26
C PRO A 160 -14.92 -1.52 14.81
N ASN A 161 -15.87 -1.26 15.71
CA ASN A 161 -17.29 -1.17 15.35
C ASN A 161 -17.57 0.13 14.59
N GLN A 162 -16.96 1.24 15.00
CA GLN A 162 -17.08 2.53 14.32
C GLN A 162 -16.44 2.49 12.93
N ILE A 163 -15.29 1.84 12.80
CA ILE A 163 -14.65 1.61 11.50
C ILE A 163 -15.65 0.87 10.59
N ARG A 164 -16.30 -0.21 11.05
CA ARG A 164 -17.31 -0.93 10.25
C ARG A 164 -18.46 -0.02 9.78
N GLN A 165 -19.01 0.79 10.67
CA GLN A 165 -20.10 1.73 10.34
C GLN A 165 -19.69 2.73 9.25
N ILE A 166 -18.48 3.30 9.35
CA ILE A 166 -17.97 4.25 8.36
C ILE A 166 -17.74 3.57 7.02
N ARG A 167 -17.24 2.33 7.03
CA ARG A 167 -17.04 1.56 5.80
C ARG A 167 -18.36 1.32 5.08
N GLU A 168 -19.43 1.00 5.80
CA GLU A 168 -20.78 0.84 5.24
C GLU A 168 -21.31 2.16 4.67
N LEU A 169 -21.12 3.27 5.38
CA LEU A 169 -21.50 4.60 4.90
C LEU A 169 -20.77 4.97 3.61
N ILE A 170 -19.45 4.82 3.58
CA ILE A 170 -18.60 5.08 2.40
C ILE A 170 -19.04 4.19 1.23
N ARG A 171 -19.31 2.90 1.48
CA ARG A 171 -19.77 1.96 0.46
C ARG A 171 -21.09 2.41 -0.16
N HIS A 172 -22.05 2.81 0.66
CA HIS A 172 -23.35 3.28 0.18
C HIS A 172 -23.21 4.56 -0.66
N ILE A 173 -22.41 5.53 -0.20
CA ILE A 173 -22.15 6.78 -0.92
C ILE A 173 -21.44 6.53 -2.26
N GLY A 174 -20.47 5.61 -2.28
CA GLY A 174 -19.70 5.29 -3.48
C GLY A 174 -20.51 4.63 -4.61
N GLN A 175 -21.75 4.20 -4.34
CA GLN A 175 -22.64 3.68 -5.39
C GLN A 175 -23.07 4.76 -6.39
N THR A 176 -23.19 6.01 -5.93
CA THR A 176 -23.70 7.13 -6.75
C THR A 176 -22.71 8.29 -6.87
N ARG A 177 -21.72 8.36 -5.98
CA ARG A 177 -20.75 9.48 -5.90
C ARG A 177 -19.31 9.02 -6.04
N THR A 178 -18.40 9.97 -6.28
CA THR A 178 -16.96 9.70 -6.31
C THR A 178 -16.37 9.95 -4.92
N VAL A 179 -15.81 8.90 -4.29
CA VAL A 179 -15.17 9.00 -2.98
C VAL A 179 -13.68 8.73 -3.11
N LEU A 180 -12.84 9.68 -2.70
CA LEU A 180 -11.40 9.49 -2.59
C LEU A 180 -11.07 9.24 -1.12
N VAL A 181 -10.43 8.13 -0.81
CA VAL A 181 -10.03 7.78 0.56
C VAL A 181 -8.51 7.62 0.60
N SER A 182 -7.80 8.41 1.40
CA SER A 182 -6.41 8.10 1.71
C SER A 182 -6.35 7.15 2.91
N THR A 183 -5.42 6.21 2.85
CA THR A 183 -5.09 5.35 3.99
C THR A 183 -3.68 4.82 3.85
N HIS A 184 -3.04 4.51 4.97
CA HIS A 184 -1.84 3.68 5.02
C HIS A 184 -2.15 2.25 5.48
N ILE A 185 -3.40 2.02 5.92
CA ILE A 185 -3.87 0.75 6.46
C ILE A 185 -4.57 -0.02 5.36
N LEU A 186 -4.01 -1.17 5.07
CA LEU A 186 -4.47 -1.98 3.97
C LEU A 186 -5.82 -2.64 4.21
N HIS A 187 -6.10 -3.08 5.44
CA HIS A 187 -7.38 -3.69 5.81
C HIS A 187 -8.60 -2.79 5.57
N GLU A 188 -8.39 -1.51 5.26
CA GLU A 188 -9.44 -0.57 4.85
C GLU A 188 -9.72 -0.64 3.35
N VAL A 189 -8.71 -0.99 2.56
CA VAL A 189 -8.77 -1.15 1.11
C VAL A 189 -9.52 -2.44 0.73
N GLU A 190 -9.38 -3.49 1.55
CA GLU A 190 -9.91 -4.85 1.37
C GLU A 190 -11.40 -4.97 0.94
N MET A 191 -12.29 -4.06 1.36
CA MET A 191 -13.74 -4.34 1.31
C MET A 191 -14.62 -3.27 0.65
N ILE A 192 -14.03 -2.24 0.04
CA ILE A 192 -14.79 -1.01 -0.29
C ILE A 192 -14.41 -0.38 -1.62
N CYS A 193 -13.16 -0.52 -2.08
CA CYS A 193 -12.69 0.28 -3.20
C CYS A 193 -12.98 -0.35 -4.57
N ASN A 194 -13.42 0.48 -5.51
CA ASN A 194 -13.52 0.11 -6.92
C ASN A 194 -12.14 0.19 -7.60
N ARG A 195 -11.28 1.10 -7.13
CA ARG A 195 -9.91 1.28 -7.60
C ARG A 195 -8.95 1.59 -6.47
N VAL A 196 -7.74 1.05 -6.56
CA VAL A 196 -6.63 1.29 -5.65
C VAL A 196 -5.53 1.99 -6.41
N ILE A 197 -5.01 3.06 -5.81
CA ILE A 197 -3.90 3.86 -6.31
C ILE A 197 -2.79 3.74 -5.28
N ILE A 198 -1.67 3.10 -5.65
CA ILE A 198 -0.50 2.96 -4.80
C ILE A 198 0.44 4.12 -5.12
N ILE A 199 0.66 4.99 -4.15
CA ILE A 199 1.60 6.12 -4.23
C ILE A 199 2.77 5.91 -3.28
N ASP A 200 3.97 6.09 -3.82
CA ASP A 200 5.22 5.99 -3.08
C ASP A 200 6.24 6.98 -3.60
N GLN A 201 6.92 7.67 -2.69
CA GLN A 201 7.88 8.75 -2.99
C GLN A 201 7.35 9.74 -4.05
N GLY A 202 6.08 10.14 -3.93
CA GLY A 202 5.46 11.10 -4.84
C GLY A 202 5.12 10.60 -6.23
N LYS A 203 5.29 9.30 -6.51
CA LYS A 203 4.99 8.67 -7.81
C LYS A 203 3.90 7.63 -7.66
N ILE A 204 3.05 7.51 -8.69
CA ILE A 204 2.07 6.42 -8.78
C ILE A 204 2.79 5.16 -9.21
N LYS A 205 2.79 4.14 -8.34
CA LYS A 205 3.40 2.83 -8.61
C LYS A 205 2.42 1.87 -9.29
N ALA A 206 1.14 2.00 -8.96
CA ALA A 206 0.05 1.23 -9.56
C ALA A 206 -1.27 2.00 -9.40
N ALA A 207 -2.20 1.82 -10.33
CA ALA A 207 -3.54 2.42 -10.26
C ALA A 207 -4.54 1.57 -11.04
N ASP A 208 -5.23 0.64 -10.37
CA ASP A 208 -6.19 -0.25 -11.04
C ASP A 208 -7.23 -0.80 -10.05
N THR A 209 -8.14 -1.65 -10.53
CA THR A 209 -9.07 -2.41 -9.70
C THR A 209 -8.31 -3.38 -8.80
N PRO A 210 -8.82 -3.69 -7.59
CA PRO A 210 -8.24 -4.71 -6.72
C PRO A 210 -7.96 -6.04 -7.44
N ALA A 211 -8.92 -6.51 -8.24
CA ALA A 211 -8.78 -7.76 -9.00
C ALA A 211 -7.64 -7.70 -10.03
N ASN A 212 -7.54 -6.60 -10.78
CA ASN A 212 -6.45 -6.40 -11.74
C ASN A 212 -5.11 -6.24 -11.05
N LEU A 213 -5.03 -5.58 -9.89
CA LEU A 213 -3.78 -5.51 -9.14
C LEU A 213 -3.36 -6.88 -8.63
N THR A 214 -4.28 -7.67 -8.07
CA THR A 214 -3.99 -9.05 -7.65
C THR A 214 -3.59 -9.92 -8.84
N SER A 215 -4.27 -9.80 -9.97
CA SER A 215 -3.95 -10.51 -11.21
C SER A 215 -2.60 -10.06 -11.78
N ALA A 216 -2.37 -8.77 -11.96
CA ALA A 216 -1.08 -8.23 -12.40
C ALA A 216 0.03 -8.56 -11.41
N MET A 217 -0.26 -8.68 -10.11
CA MET A 217 0.71 -9.16 -9.13
C MET A 217 0.93 -10.66 -9.22
N ARG A 218 -0.01 -11.47 -9.77
CA ARG A 218 0.11 -12.89 -10.15
C ARG A 218 0.82 -13.11 -11.49
N THR A 219 0.62 -12.17 -12.40
CA THR A 219 1.08 -12.14 -13.79
C THR A 219 2.34 -11.29 -13.93
N ALA A 220 2.80 -10.57 -12.90
CA ALA A 220 4.13 -9.96 -12.87
C ALA A 220 5.25 -11.03 -12.93
N GLY A 221 4.90 -12.32 -12.91
CA GLY A 221 5.75 -13.43 -13.34
C GLY A 221 5.55 -13.92 -14.78
N ARG A 222 4.71 -13.29 -15.62
CA ARG A 222 4.49 -13.56 -17.05
C ARG A 222 4.00 -12.31 -17.80
N ILE A 223 4.82 -11.74 -18.68
CA ILE A 223 4.41 -10.64 -19.55
C ILE A 223 3.76 -11.22 -20.82
N GLU A 224 2.53 -10.82 -21.14
CA GLU A 224 2.00 -10.95 -22.51
C GLU A 224 2.29 -9.67 -23.29
N ALA A 225 3.01 -9.82 -24.40
CA ALA A 225 3.31 -8.75 -25.34
C ALA A 225 3.03 -9.26 -26.77
N GLU A 226 2.25 -8.50 -27.54
CA GLU A 226 2.10 -8.73 -28.97
C GLU A 226 3.07 -7.79 -29.71
N ILE A 227 4.02 -8.36 -30.44
CA ILE A 227 5.12 -7.63 -31.09
C ILE A 227 5.19 -8.03 -32.56
N GLN A 228 5.19 -7.05 -33.48
CA GLN A 228 5.53 -7.24 -34.88
C GLN A 228 6.96 -6.73 -35.13
N GLY A 229 7.87 -7.62 -35.55
CA GLY A 229 9.28 -7.32 -35.87
C GLY A 229 10.09 -8.56 -36.28
N GLU A 230 11.32 -8.36 -36.78
CA GLU A 230 12.24 -9.45 -37.20
C GLU A 230 12.85 -10.20 -36.02
N GLY A 231 12.94 -11.54 -36.13
CA GLY A 231 13.04 -12.49 -35.01
C GLY A 231 14.24 -12.33 -34.04
N GLU A 232 15.40 -11.88 -34.50
CA GLU A 232 16.59 -11.70 -33.62
C GLU A 232 16.46 -10.47 -32.72
N VAL A 233 15.87 -9.38 -33.22
CA VAL A 233 15.67 -8.14 -32.45
C VAL A 233 14.59 -8.34 -31.38
N VAL A 234 13.56 -9.13 -31.69
CA VAL A 234 12.49 -9.52 -30.77
C VAL A 234 13.02 -10.44 -29.66
N SER A 235 13.89 -11.40 -30.00
CA SER A 235 14.55 -12.30 -29.02
C SER A 235 15.38 -11.54 -27.98
N GLY A 236 16.27 -10.63 -28.41
CA GLY A 236 17.09 -9.85 -27.48
C GLY A 236 16.33 -8.78 -26.69
N ALA A 237 15.09 -8.43 -27.10
CA ALA A 237 14.19 -7.56 -26.33
C ALA A 237 13.37 -8.34 -25.30
N LEU A 238 12.94 -9.57 -25.63
CA LEU A 238 12.24 -10.49 -24.74
C LEU A 238 13.09 -10.93 -23.55
N GLU A 239 14.39 -11.22 -23.76
CA GLU A 239 15.31 -11.54 -22.66
C GLU A 239 15.36 -10.42 -21.61
N ARG A 240 15.29 -9.15 -22.03
CA ARG A 240 15.35 -8.00 -21.11
C ARG A 240 14.03 -7.74 -20.36
N LEU A 241 12.91 -8.28 -20.85
CA LEU A 241 11.57 -8.10 -20.26
C LEU A 241 11.29 -9.11 -19.13
N ASP A 242 11.86 -10.31 -19.18
CA ASP A 242 11.78 -11.33 -18.11
C ASP A 242 12.44 -10.91 -16.78
N HIS A 243 13.09 -9.75 -16.73
CA HIS A 243 14.02 -9.35 -15.67
C HIS A 243 13.54 -8.25 -14.73
N VAL A 244 12.24 -7.97 -14.62
CA VAL A 244 11.74 -6.97 -13.66
C VAL A 244 11.76 -7.53 -12.23
N LYS A 245 12.99 -7.62 -11.68
CA LYS A 245 13.40 -7.97 -10.32
C LYS A 245 12.97 -6.88 -9.33
N LYS A 246 11.69 -6.80 -8.98
CA LYS A 246 11.30 -5.88 -7.90
C LYS A 246 11.55 -6.54 -6.55
N VAL A 247 12.74 -6.27 -6.02
CA VAL A 247 13.17 -6.63 -4.67
C VAL A 247 12.60 -5.66 -3.65
N VAL A 248 12.30 -6.17 -2.45
CA VAL A 248 11.71 -5.37 -1.36
C VAL A 248 12.71 -4.37 -0.79
N ALA A 249 14.00 -4.63 -0.91
CA ALA A 249 15.05 -3.66 -0.64
C ALA A 249 16.15 -3.76 -1.71
N THR A 250 16.80 -2.64 -2.00
CA THR A 250 17.94 -2.57 -2.94
C THR A 250 19.12 -1.90 -2.26
N PRO A 251 20.36 -2.34 -2.53
CA PRO A 251 21.54 -1.57 -2.11
C PRO A 251 21.57 -0.21 -2.81
N GLY A 252 22.08 0.80 -2.12
CA GLY A 252 22.29 2.16 -2.63
C GLY A 252 23.54 2.78 -2.01
N ASP A 253 23.92 3.97 -2.48
CA ASP A 253 25.17 4.64 -2.08
C ASP A 253 25.25 4.94 -0.57
N ASP A 254 24.10 5.19 0.07
CA ASP A 254 23.97 5.46 1.51
C ASP A 254 23.47 4.23 2.31
N GLY A 255 23.57 3.02 1.73
CA GLY A 255 23.08 1.77 2.30
C GLY A 255 21.77 1.26 1.69
N TRP A 256 21.12 0.32 2.38
CA TRP A 256 19.95 -0.38 1.84
C TRP A 256 18.69 0.51 1.83
N THR A 257 18.07 0.62 0.66
CA THR A 257 16.80 1.33 0.48
C THR A 257 15.63 0.33 0.50
N VAL A 258 14.72 0.50 1.45
CA VAL A 258 13.50 -0.33 1.56
C VAL A 258 12.37 0.25 0.70
N HIS A 259 11.85 -0.56 -0.21
CA HIS A 259 10.70 -0.23 -1.06
C HIS A 259 9.40 -0.57 -0.34
N ALA A 260 8.99 0.28 0.60
CA ALA A 260 7.80 0.06 1.45
C ALA A 260 6.52 -0.25 0.65
N TRP A 261 6.40 0.31 -0.54
CA TRP A 261 5.26 0.06 -1.44
C TRP A 261 5.17 -1.42 -1.90
N VAL A 262 6.29 -2.15 -2.00
CA VAL A 262 6.29 -3.58 -2.33
C VAL A 262 5.66 -4.38 -1.20
N LYS A 263 6.01 -4.07 0.06
CA LYS A 263 5.37 -4.70 1.23
C LYS A 263 3.89 -4.38 1.31
N GLN A 264 3.50 -3.13 1.05
CA GLN A 264 2.09 -2.75 0.97
C GLN A 264 1.34 -3.50 -0.15
N ALA A 265 1.99 -3.72 -1.29
CA ALA A 265 1.42 -4.50 -2.37
C ALA A 265 1.30 -6.00 -2.01
N ILE A 266 2.30 -6.60 -1.34
CA ILE A 266 2.22 -7.99 -0.86
C ILE A 266 1.12 -8.15 0.17
N LEU A 267 1.04 -7.23 1.13
CA LEU A 267 -0.07 -7.19 2.06
C LEU A 267 -1.38 -7.06 1.26
N LEU A 268 -1.48 -6.16 0.27
CA LEU A 268 -2.69 -5.96 -0.57
C LEU A 268 -3.09 -7.26 -1.25
N TYR A 269 -2.11 -8.02 -1.73
CA TYR A 269 -2.33 -9.34 -2.26
C TYR A 269 -2.94 -10.28 -1.22
N PHE A 270 -2.37 -10.41 0.00
CA PHE A 270 -2.94 -11.26 1.06
C PHE A 270 -4.38 -10.88 1.41
N SER A 271 -4.62 -9.58 1.44
CA SER A 271 -5.88 -8.93 1.74
C SER A 271 -6.96 -9.25 0.71
N LEU A 272 -6.61 -9.16 -0.57
CA LEU A 272 -7.54 -9.36 -1.68
C LEU A 272 -7.64 -10.81 -2.16
N ALA A 273 -6.61 -11.62 -1.93
CA ALA A 273 -6.58 -13.02 -2.36
C ALA A 273 -7.55 -13.85 -1.53
N GLU A 274 -8.39 -14.61 -2.23
CA GLU A 274 -9.29 -15.59 -1.62
C GLU A 274 -8.51 -16.83 -1.16
N LEU A 275 -9.02 -17.49 -0.12
CA LEU A 275 -8.48 -18.76 0.34
C LEU A 275 -8.81 -19.84 -0.69
N THR A 276 -7.79 -20.54 -1.17
CA THR A 276 -7.92 -21.58 -2.19
C THR A 276 -7.50 -22.94 -1.62
N VAL A 277 -8.13 -24.00 -2.13
CA VAL A 277 -7.74 -25.38 -1.81
C VAL A 277 -6.68 -25.83 -2.82
N MET A 278 -5.57 -26.37 -2.32
CA MET A 278 -4.48 -26.92 -3.12
C MET A 278 -4.23 -28.36 -2.70
N GLU A 279 -3.94 -29.24 -3.64
CA GLU A 279 -3.72 -30.65 -3.38
C GLU A 279 -2.35 -31.10 -3.91
N ALA A 280 -1.63 -31.91 -3.13
CA ALA A 280 -0.38 -32.54 -3.52
C ALA A 280 -0.42 -34.01 -3.09
N GLY A 281 -0.84 -34.89 -4.00
CA GLY A 281 -1.09 -36.30 -3.67
C GLY A 281 -2.15 -36.43 -2.56
N PRO A 282 -1.85 -37.11 -1.43
CA PRO A 282 -2.80 -37.25 -0.32
C PRO A 282 -2.95 -35.99 0.55
N PHE A 283 -2.11 -34.96 0.33
CA PHE A 283 -2.11 -33.75 1.13
C PHE A 283 -3.04 -32.69 0.55
N ARG A 284 -3.84 -32.07 1.42
CA ARG A 284 -4.73 -30.94 1.09
C ARG A 284 -4.34 -29.73 1.92
N TYR A 285 -4.16 -28.59 1.26
CA TYR A 285 -3.73 -27.31 1.85
C TYR A 285 -4.77 -26.24 1.55
N HIS A 286 -4.95 -25.32 2.50
CA HIS A 286 -5.87 -24.19 2.37
C HIS A 286 -5.03 -22.91 2.51
N ASP A 287 -4.78 -22.23 1.41
CA ASP A 287 -3.87 -21.08 1.39
C ASP A 287 -4.28 -20.04 0.33
N LYS A 288 -3.84 -18.79 0.53
CA LYS A 288 -4.04 -17.65 -0.37
C LYS A 288 -2.88 -17.48 -1.36
N ILE A 289 -1.70 -18.00 -1.03
CA ILE A 289 -0.49 -17.89 -1.86
C ILE A 289 -0.12 -19.27 -2.42
N PRO A 290 -0.22 -19.47 -3.73
CA PRO A 290 0.20 -20.72 -4.34
C PRO A 290 1.73 -20.89 -4.31
N PRO A 291 2.24 -22.13 -4.46
CA PRO A 291 3.66 -22.36 -4.76
C PRO A 291 4.09 -21.65 -6.05
N LYS A 292 5.36 -21.26 -6.13
CA LYS A 292 5.97 -20.77 -7.36
C LYS A 292 6.17 -21.94 -8.32
N THR A 293 5.59 -21.84 -9.50
CA THR A 293 5.66 -22.88 -10.53
C THR A 293 6.78 -22.66 -11.53
N ASP A 294 7.12 -21.40 -11.80
CA ASP A 294 8.23 -21.05 -12.68
C ASP A 294 9.54 -20.88 -11.88
N LEU A 295 10.41 -21.87 -12.00
CA LEU A 295 11.71 -21.98 -11.34
C LEU A 295 12.81 -22.34 -12.35
N ALA A 296 12.72 -21.79 -13.56
CA ALA A 296 13.71 -22.02 -14.62
C ALA A 296 15.15 -21.72 -14.13
N GLY A 297 16.04 -22.69 -14.30
CA GLY A 297 17.44 -22.57 -13.88
C GLY A 297 17.68 -22.71 -12.36
N VAL A 298 16.65 -22.91 -11.55
CA VAL A 298 16.78 -23.17 -10.10
C VAL A 298 16.71 -24.68 -9.86
N ARG A 299 17.65 -25.22 -9.09
CA ARG A 299 17.62 -26.63 -8.69
C ARG A 299 16.80 -26.78 -7.41
N VAL A 300 15.64 -27.42 -7.50
CA VAL A 300 14.77 -27.69 -6.36
C VAL A 300 14.82 -29.17 -6.00
N VAL A 301 15.27 -29.50 -4.80
CA VAL A 301 15.28 -30.86 -4.26
C VAL A 301 14.00 -31.06 -3.43
N PRO A 302 13.12 -32.02 -3.78
CA PRO A 302 11.88 -32.24 -3.05
C PRO A 302 12.12 -32.59 -1.57
N PRO A 303 11.30 -32.07 -0.62
CA PRO A 303 10.14 -31.20 -0.79
C PRO A 303 10.43 -29.68 -0.74
N GLY A 304 11.57 -29.21 -1.24
CA GLY A 304 11.91 -27.79 -1.31
C GLY A 304 10.80 -26.96 -1.97
N THR A 305 10.42 -25.85 -1.33
CA THR A 305 9.24 -25.06 -1.73
C THR A 305 9.55 -23.57 -1.78
N ALA A 306 9.30 -22.94 -2.92
CA ALA A 306 9.27 -21.49 -3.06
C ALA A 306 7.82 -21.04 -3.27
N ARG A 307 7.43 -19.92 -2.66
CA ARG A 307 6.08 -19.35 -2.82
C ARG A 307 6.00 -18.39 -3.99
N TYR A 308 4.79 -18.27 -4.53
CA TYR A 308 4.44 -17.23 -5.47
C TYR A 308 4.89 -15.85 -4.96
N GLY A 309 5.47 -15.04 -5.85
CA GLY A 309 6.02 -13.72 -5.53
C GLY A 309 7.39 -13.71 -4.84
N SER A 310 8.02 -14.86 -4.60
CA SER A 310 9.46 -14.94 -4.32
C SER A 310 10.27 -14.89 -5.62
N PHE A 311 11.52 -14.43 -5.53
CA PHE A 311 12.45 -14.40 -6.65
C PHE A 311 13.72 -15.16 -6.31
N LEU A 312 14.06 -16.15 -7.14
CA LEU A 312 15.27 -16.96 -7.03
C LEU A 312 16.01 -16.81 -8.36
N GLU A 313 17.26 -16.35 -8.34
CA GLU A 313 18.08 -16.27 -9.56
C GLU A 313 18.42 -17.68 -10.09
N PRO A 314 18.64 -17.82 -11.42
CA PRO A 314 19.20 -19.04 -11.98
C PRO A 314 20.51 -19.44 -11.27
N GLY A 315 20.66 -20.74 -10.98
CA GLY A 315 21.78 -21.29 -10.23
C GLY A 315 21.56 -21.40 -8.72
N VAL A 316 20.44 -20.92 -8.18
CA VAL A 316 20.06 -21.19 -6.78
C VAL A 316 19.79 -22.68 -6.57
N ILE A 317 20.22 -23.21 -5.42
CA ILE A 317 19.91 -24.56 -4.97
C ILE A 317 18.96 -24.46 -3.77
N LEU A 318 17.73 -24.93 -3.95
CA LEU A 318 16.73 -25.07 -2.91
C LEU A 318 16.65 -26.53 -2.49
N MET A 319 17.28 -26.86 -1.36
CA MET A 319 17.13 -28.17 -0.69
C MET A 319 15.73 -28.28 -0.06
N PRO A 320 15.41 -29.29 0.77
CA PRO A 320 14.16 -29.35 1.56
C PRO A 320 13.99 -28.21 2.58
N GLY A 321 13.97 -26.97 2.10
CA GLY A 321 13.76 -25.71 2.79
C GLY A 321 12.65 -24.90 2.13
N TYR A 322 12.50 -23.66 2.58
CA TYR A 322 11.33 -22.84 2.25
C TYR A 322 11.71 -21.40 1.92
N VAL A 323 11.16 -20.85 0.83
CA VAL A 323 11.33 -19.44 0.44
C VAL A 323 9.95 -18.78 0.31
N ASN A 324 9.70 -17.74 1.11
CA ASN A 324 8.40 -17.09 1.20
C ASN A 324 8.24 -15.90 0.23
N ILE A 325 7.02 -15.40 0.08
CA ILE A 325 6.66 -14.29 -0.82
C ILE A 325 7.50 -13.03 -0.57
N GLY A 326 7.90 -12.34 -1.63
CA GLY A 326 8.70 -11.12 -1.58
C GLY A 326 10.17 -11.34 -1.26
N ALA A 327 10.59 -12.56 -0.90
CA ALA A 327 11.98 -12.88 -0.68
C ALA A 327 12.78 -12.88 -2.00
N TYR A 328 14.05 -12.51 -1.90
CA TYR A 328 15.04 -12.59 -2.97
C TYR A 328 16.16 -13.53 -2.59
N VAL A 329 16.57 -14.39 -3.52
CA VAL A 329 17.74 -15.26 -3.37
C VAL A 329 18.64 -15.14 -4.61
N GLY A 330 19.86 -14.66 -4.39
CA GLY A 330 20.86 -14.46 -5.45
C GLY A 330 21.47 -15.76 -5.97
N ALA A 331 22.04 -15.70 -7.17
CA ALA A 331 22.63 -16.83 -7.89
C ALA A 331 23.78 -17.47 -7.08
N GLY A 332 23.93 -18.78 -7.24
CA GLY A 332 24.95 -19.56 -6.53
C GLY A 332 24.68 -19.77 -5.04
N SER A 333 23.58 -19.22 -4.51
CA SER A 333 23.21 -19.40 -3.11
C SER A 333 22.49 -20.74 -2.87
N MET A 334 22.71 -21.31 -1.68
CA MET A 334 22.10 -22.55 -1.23
C MET A 334 21.19 -22.29 -0.04
N VAL A 335 19.92 -22.69 -0.18
CA VAL A 335 18.96 -22.78 0.92
C VAL A 335 18.89 -24.25 1.31
N ASP A 336 19.63 -24.64 2.36
CA ASP A 336 19.80 -26.04 2.75
C ASP A 336 18.56 -26.60 3.48
N THR A 337 18.62 -27.87 3.83
CA THR A 337 17.57 -28.66 4.48
C THR A 337 17.08 -27.97 5.74
N TRP A 338 15.77 -27.74 5.84
CA TRP A 338 15.10 -27.02 6.93
C TRP A 338 15.48 -25.54 7.08
N ALA A 339 16.25 -24.98 6.15
CA ALA A 339 16.43 -23.53 6.11
C ALA A 339 15.13 -22.84 5.68
N THR A 340 14.83 -21.71 6.29
CA THR A 340 13.65 -20.89 5.97
C THR A 340 14.08 -19.48 5.61
N VAL A 341 13.56 -18.97 4.49
CA VAL A 341 13.71 -17.59 4.04
C VAL A 341 12.35 -16.92 4.17
N GLY A 342 12.19 -16.10 5.21
CA GLY A 342 10.96 -15.39 5.52
C GLY A 342 10.54 -14.35 4.48
N SER A 343 9.30 -13.86 4.60
CA SER A 343 8.74 -12.89 3.65
C SER A 343 9.62 -11.63 3.57
N CYS A 344 9.87 -11.17 2.34
CA CYS A 344 10.68 -9.97 2.05
C CYS A 344 12.18 -10.06 2.36
N ALA A 345 12.70 -11.16 2.90
CA ALA A 345 14.14 -11.30 3.19
C ALA A 345 14.99 -11.19 1.91
N GLN A 346 16.16 -10.57 2.01
CA GLN A 346 17.08 -10.39 0.89
C GLN A 346 18.33 -11.24 1.12
N ILE A 347 18.52 -12.28 0.31
CA ILE A 347 19.69 -13.16 0.34
C ILE A 347 20.53 -12.86 -0.90
N GLY A 348 21.77 -12.47 -0.68
CA GLY A 348 22.77 -12.17 -1.70
C GLY A 348 23.16 -13.39 -2.53
N ARG A 349 24.16 -13.19 -3.38
CA ARG A 349 24.77 -14.21 -4.24
C ARG A 349 25.84 -14.99 -3.50
N GLY A 350 25.99 -16.26 -3.84
CA GLY A 350 26.99 -17.14 -3.21
C GLY A 350 26.80 -17.33 -1.70
N VAL A 351 25.58 -17.14 -1.18
CA VAL A 351 25.27 -17.31 0.24
C VAL A 351 24.95 -18.77 0.54
N HIS A 352 25.49 -19.30 1.63
CA HIS A 352 25.13 -20.63 2.12
C HIS A 352 24.33 -20.51 3.41
N LEU A 353 23.03 -20.80 3.34
CA LEU A 353 22.16 -20.98 4.50
C LEU A 353 22.19 -22.46 4.89
N ALA A 354 23.00 -22.83 5.87
CA ALA A 354 23.16 -24.22 6.28
C ALA A 354 21.88 -24.79 6.93
N GLY A 355 21.88 -26.10 7.18
CA GLY A 355 20.69 -26.79 7.67
C GLY A 355 20.04 -26.17 8.91
N GLY A 356 18.73 -25.94 8.83
CA GLY A 356 17.92 -25.39 9.93
C GLY A 356 18.10 -23.89 10.20
N VAL A 357 18.73 -23.13 9.30
CA VAL A 357 18.82 -21.66 9.42
C VAL A 357 17.44 -21.01 9.34
N GLY A 358 17.14 -20.11 10.28
CA GLY A 358 15.93 -19.31 10.29
C GLY A 358 16.20 -17.87 9.89
N ILE A 359 15.79 -17.48 8.68
CA ILE A 359 15.81 -16.07 8.25
C ILE A 359 14.42 -15.47 8.47
N GLY A 360 14.35 -14.47 9.33
CA GLY A 360 13.15 -13.74 9.67
C GLY A 360 12.54 -13.02 8.46
N GLY A 361 11.21 -13.02 8.39
CA GLY A 361 10.45 -12.23 7.44
C GLY A 361 9.84 -11.00 8.10
N VAL A 362 9.54 -9.98 7.29
CA VAL A 362 8.81 -8.80 7.79
C VAL A 362 7.91 -8.21 6.71
N LEU A 363 6.63 -8.12 7.03
CA LEU A 363 5.62 -7.48 6.21
C LEU A 363 5.11 -6.20 6.87
N GLU A 364 5.02 -6.17 8.19
CA GLU A 364 4.54 -5.02 8.96
C GLU A 364 5.56 -4.59 10.03
N PRO A 365 5.73 -3.27 10.25
CA PRO A 365 5.18 -2.18 9.44
C PRO A 365 5.85 -2.12 8.04
N PRO A 366 5.19 -1.58 6.99
CA PRO A 366 5.74 -1.58 5.63
C PRO A 366 7.09 -0.87 5.47
N GLY A 367 7.43 0.05 6.39
CA GLY A 367 8.72 0.74 6.42
C GLY A 367 9.84 -0.01 7.15
N ALA A 368 9.55 -1.15 7.80
CA ALA A 368 10.57 -1.91 8.52
C ALA A 368 11.59 -2.49 7.55
N GLN A 369 12.85 -2.58 7.97
CA GLN A 369 13.90 -3.20 7.20
C GLN A 369 13.73 -4.74 7.19
N PRO A 370 13.76 -5.41 6.02
CA PRO A 370 13.86 -6.86 5.99
C PRO A 370 15.22 -7.36 6.44
N VAL A 371 15.29 -8.62 6.88
CA VAL A 371 16.60 -9.26 7.08
C VAL A 371 17.32 -9.29 5.76
N ILE A 372 18.57 -8.83 5.78
CA ILE A 372 19.44 -8.76 4.63
C ILE A 372 20.70 -9.58 4.95
N VAL A 373 21.02 -10.53 4.08
CA VAL A 373 22.27 -11.27 4.10
C VAL A 373 22.96 -10.97 2.79
N GLU A 374 24.07 -10.25 2.83
CA GLU A 374 24.78 -9.83 1.63
C GLU A 374 25.59 -10.98 1.00
N ASP A 375 26.31 -10.67 -0.07
CA ASP A 375 26.98 -11.65 -0.92
C ASP A 375 28.08 -12.41 -0.16
N GLY A 376 28.25 -13.69 -0.50
CA GLY A 376 29.34 -14.53 0.00
C GLY A 376 29.21 -14.98 1.46
N CYS A 377 28.12 -14.66 2.15
CA CYS A 377 27.94 -15.04 3.55
C CYS A 377 27.76 -16.55 3.76
N PHE A 378 28.28 -17.05 4.88
CA PHE A 378 27.99 -18.39 5.39
C PHE A 378 27.20 -18.29 6.69
N ILE A 379 25.99 -18.84 6.71
CA ILE A 379 25.14 -18.87 7.90
C ILE A 379 25.10 -20.29 8.45
N GLY A 380 25.73 -20.50 9.60
CA GLY A 380 25.89 -21.80 10.23
C GLY A 380 24.57 -22.44 10.67
N SER A 381 24.58 -23.78 10.78
CA SER A 381 23.37 -24.56 11.03
C SER A 381 22.62 -24.10 12.29
N ARG A 382 21.28 -24.06 12.21
CA ARG A 382 20.40 -23.62 13.31
C ARG A 382 20.62 -22.18 13.80
N ALA A 383 21.33 -21.35 13.03
CA ALA A 383 21.36 -19.91 13.32
C ALA A 383 20.01 -19.25 13.00
N ILE A 384 19.69 -18.18 13.70
CA ILE A 384 18.45 -17.42 13.56
C ILE A 384 18.82 -15.95 13.34
N ILE A 385 18.43 -15.39 12.20
CA ILE A 385 18.67 -13.98 11.85
C ILE A 385 17.31 -13.31 11.69
N VAL A 386 16.95 -12.38 12.58
CA VAL A 386 15.59 -11.81 12.64
C VAL A 386 15.64 -10.28 12.80
N GLU A 387 14.49 -9.66 13.07
CA GLU A 387 14.34 -8.24 13.46
C GLU A 387 14.98 -7.19 12.53
N GLY A 388 15.18 -7.56 11.26
CA GLY A 388 15.70 -6.64 10.23
C GLY A 388 17.22 -6.56 10.19
N MET A 389 17.91 -7.49 10.85
CA MET A 389 19.36 -7.57 10.91
C MET A 389 20.01 -7.57 9.51
N LEU A 390 21.11 -6.84 9.40
CA LEU A 390 22.00 -6.83 8.24
C LEU A 390 23.22 -7.68 8.54
N VAL A 391 23.43 -8.72 7.75
CA VAL A 391 24.66 -9.52 7.74
C VAL A 391 25.47 -9.10 6.52
N GLU A 392 26.55 -8.36 6.77
CA GLU A 392 27.41 -7.78 5.74
C GLU A 392 28.20 -8.86 4.98
N SER A 393 28.66 -8.48 3.79
CA SER A 393 29.28 -9.37 2.82
C SER A 393 30.42 -10.22 3.40
N GLU A 394 30.52 -11.46 2.94
CA GLU A 394 31.54 -12.46 3.35
C GLU A 394 31.53 -12.86 4.84
N ALA A 395 30.53 -12.44 5.61
CA ALA A 395 30.43 -12.81 7.02
C ALA A 395 30.19 -14.31 7.23
N VAL A 396 30.77 -14.84 8.31
CA VAL A 396 30.59 -16.24 8.74
C VAL A 396 29.91 -16.25 10.10
N ILE A 397 28.64 -16.67 10.12
CA ILE A 397 27.86 -16.82 11.34
C ILE A 397 27.98 -18.25 11.85
N GLY A 398 28.37 -18.39 13.11
CA GLY A 398 28.50 -19.70 13.76
C GLY A 398 27.17 -20.44 13.88
N ALA A 399 27.24 -21.77 14.04
CA ALA A 399 26.05 -22.58 14.28
C ALA A 399 25.34 -22.18 15.58
N GLY A 400 24.00 -22.14 15.55
CA GLY A 400 23.16 -21.84 16.72
C GLY A 400 23.18 -20.37 17.18
N VAL A 401 23.82 -19.47 16.43
CA VAL A 401 23.84 -18.04 16.76
C VAL A 401 22.49 -17.41 16.46
N THR A 402 22.00 -16.57 17.37
CA THR A 402 20.81 -15.73 17.16
C THR A 402 21.24 -14.27 17.04
N LEU A 403 20.90 -13.63 15.92
CA LEU A 403 21.04 -12.19 15.71
C LEU A 403 19.64 -11.57 15.58
N THR A 404 19.40 -10.51 16.34
CA THR A 404 18.16 -9.72 16.39
C THR A 404 18.47 -8.28 16.02
#